data_AF-A0A821T4X0-F1
#
_entry.id   AF-A0A821T4X0-F1
#
_cell.length_a   1.000
_cell.length_b   1.000
_cell.length_c   1.000
_cell.angle_alpha   90.00
_cell.angle_beta   90.00
_cell.angle_gamma   90.00
#
_symmetry.space_group_name_H-M   'P 1'
#
loop_
_entity.id
_entity.type
_entity.pdbx_description
1 polymer ?
#
loop_
_entity_poly.entity_id
_entity_poly.type
_entity_poly.pdbx_seq_one_letter_code
_entity_poly.pdbx_strand_id
1 'polypeptide(L)' 'MKTVGNHSHLPEKEKLEVRKVREKIKQRAINEITPIPRIYDEECAKAMLSNTAIAILPSEREM' A
#
# COMPACT_ATOMS: atom_id res chain seq x y z
N MET A 1 -0.99 21.60 13.18
CA MET A 1 0.26 21.27 13.89
C MET A 1 1.40 21.26 12.87
N LYS A 2 2.47 22.05 13.06
CA LYS A 2 3.68 21.93 12.24
C LYS A 2 4.60 20.90 12.92
N THR A 3 4.92 19.81 12.23
CA THR A 3 5.93 18.85 12.69
C THR A 3 7.31 19.44 12.44
N VAL A 4 8.03 19.80 13.51
CA VAL A 4 9.44 20.20 13.47
C VAL A 4 10.30 18.98 13.81
N GLY A 5 10.34 18.01 12.90
CA GLY A 5 11.19 16.82 13.02
C GLY A 5 12.29 16.88 11.98
N ASN A 6 13.55 16.98 12.40
CA ASN A 6 14.67 16.90 11.47
C ASN A 6 14.88 15.43 11.11
N HIS A 7 14.55 15.04 9.88
CA HIS A 7 14.74 13.68 9.41
C HIS A 7 16.21 13.49 9.01
N SER A 8 16.88 12.50 9.59
CA SER A 8 18.25 12.09 9.23
C SER A 8 18.30 11.13 8.03
N HIS A 9 17.18 10.92 7.34
CA HIS A 9 17.03 10.00 6.21
C HIS A 9 16.21 10.65 5.11
N LEU A 10 16.39 10.14 3.89
CA LEU A 10 15.60 10.54 2.74
C LEU A 10 14.18 9.96 2.84
N PRO A 11 13.18 10.65 2.31
CA PRO A 11 11.82 10.12 2.23
C PRO A 11 11.78 8.90 1.30
N GLU A 12 11.29 7.77 1.84
CA GLU A 12 11.12 6.53 1.08
C GLU A 12 9.73 6.48 0.45
N LYS A 13 9.59 7.15 -0.70
CA LYS A 13 8.30 7.33 -1.39
C LYS A 13 7.62 6.00 -1.70
N GLU A 14 8.38 5.01 -2.13
CA GLU A 14 7.91 3.66 -2.50
C GLU A 14 7.27 2.95 -1.31
N LYS A 15 7.86 3.04 -0.12
CA LYS A 15 7.31 2.46 1.10
C LYS A 15 6.00 3.14 1.51
N LEU A 16 5.91 4.46 1.31
CA LEU A 16 4.68 5.21 1.57
C LEU A 16 3.56 4.80 0.60
N GLU A 17 3.87 4.61 -0.68
CA GLU A 17 2.90 4.19 -1.70
C GLU A 17 2.37 2.78 -1.38
N VAL A 18 3.27 1.84 -1.07
CA VAL A 18 2.93 0.46 -0.68
C VAL A 18 2.08 0.44 0.58
N ARG A 19 2.41 1.26 1.58
CA ARG A 19 1.59 1.39 2.80
C ARG A 19 0.16 1.85 2.48
N LYS A 20 0.00 2.86 1.63
CA LYS A 20 -1.33 3.36 1.24
C LYS A 20 -2.15 2.29 0.53
N VAL A 21 -1.55 1.54 -0.39
CA VAL A 21 -2.22 0.44 -1.10
C VAL A 21 -2.66 -0.63 -0.12
N ARG A 22 -1.76 -1.04 0.79
CA ARG A 22 -2.07 -2.02 1.83
C ARG A 22 -3.22 -1.58 2.73
N GLU A 23 -3.23 -0.31 3.17
CA GLU A 23 -4.33 0.21 3.99
C GLU A 23 -5.66 0.20 3.24
N LYS A 24 -5.68 0.54 1.95
CA LYS A 24 -6.88 0.45 1.12
C LYS A 24 -7.39 -0.98 0.97
N ILE A 25 -6.51 -1.93 0.69
CA ILE A 25 -6.88 -3.36 0.56
C ILE A 25 -7.50 -3.86 1.87
N LYS A 26 -6.88 -3.57 3.02
CA LYS A 26 -7.40 -3.96 4.34
C LYS A 26 -8.75 -3.31 4.64
N GLN A 27 -8.90 -2.02 4.34
CA GLN A 27 -10.19 -1.33 4.52
C GLN A 27 -11.28 -1.94 3.65
N ARG A 28 -11.02 -2.23 2.37
CA ARG A 28 -11.99 -2.86 1.48
C ARG A 28 -12.32 -4.29 1.93
N ALA A 29 -11.32 -5.06 2.37
CA ALA A 29 -11.52 -6.43 2.85
C ALA A 29 -12.45 -6.54 4.07
N ILE A 30 -12.51 -5.49 4.91
CA ILE A 30 -13.43 -5.43 6.06
C ILE A 30 -14.84 -4.97 5.64
N ASN A 31 -14.92 -4.06 4.68
CA ASN A 31 -16.18 -3.39 4.32
C ASN A 31 -16.93 -4.05 3.16
N GLU A 32 -16.27 -4.89 2.38
CA GLU A 32 -16.82 -5.54 1.20
C GLU A 32 -16.83 -7.07 1.36
N ILE A 33 -17.79 -7.72 0.71
CA ILE A 33 -17.87 -9.20 0.64
C ILE A 33 -16.91 -9.73 -0.44
N THR A 34 -16.27 -8.84 -1.19
CA THR A 34 -15.31 -9.16 -2.24
C THR A 34 -14.11 -9.91 -1.65
N PRO A 35 -13.70 -11.06 -2.22
CA PRO A 35 -12.53 -11.78 -1.74
C PRO A 35 -11.24 -10.94 -1.80
N ILE A 36 -10.38 -11.08 -0.78
CA ILE A 36 -9.11 -10.35 -0.67
C ILE A 36 -8.23 -10.47 -1.94
N PRO A 37 -8.06 -11.65 -2.58
CA PRO A 37 -7.26 -11.74 -3.81
C PRO A 37 -7.78 -10.83 -4.92
N ARG A 38 -9.10 -10.71 -5.05
CA ARG A 38 -9.71 -9.84 -6.07
C ARG A 38 -9.54 -8.36 -5.74
N ILE A 39 -9.70 -7.98 -4.46
CA ILE A 39 -9.43 -6.61 -4.00
C ILE A 39 -7.96 -6.26 -4.24
N TYR A 40 -7.05 -7.20 -3.96
CA TYR A 40 -5.62 -7.04 -4.16
C TYR A 40 -5.29 -6.73 -5.62
N ASP A 41 -5.78 -7.55 -6.56
CA ASP A 41 -5.55 -7.33 -7.99
C ASP A 41 -6.09 -5.98 -8.47
N GLU A 42 -7.31 -5.62 -8.04
CA GLU A 42 -7.94 -4.35 -8.38
C GLU A 42 -7.15 -3.15 -7.86
N GLU A 43 -6.71 -3.19 -6.61
CA GLU A 43 -5.96 -2.08 -6.01
C GLU A 43 -4.52 -2.00 -6.54
N CYS A 44 -3.88 -3.13 -6.85
CA CYS A 44 -2.57 -3.15 -7.51
C CYS A 44 -2.65 -2.54 -8.92
N ALA A 45 -3.66 -2.90 -9.70
CA ALA A 45 -3.88 -2.35 -11.04
C ALA A 45 -4.16 -0.83 -11.00
N LYS A 46 -4.91 -0.35 -10.01
CA LYS A 46 -5.20 1.08 -9.84
C LYS A 46 -4.00 1.88 -9.35
N ALA A 47 -3.16 1.28 -8.51
CA ALA A 47 -2.08 1.99 -7.82
C ALA A 47 -0.91 2.38 -8.72
N MET A 48 -0.78 1.78 -9.92
CA MET A 48 0.30 2.07 -10.87
C MET A 48 1.68 2.16 -10.20
N LEU A 49 1.95 1.21 -9.30
CA LEU A 49 3.16 1.20 -8.49
C LEU A 49 4.42 1.10 -9.36
N SER A 50 5.50 1.75 -8.94
CA SER A 50 6.81 1.56 -9.56
C SER A 50 7.32 0.14 -9.36
N ASN A 51 8.22 -0.35 -10.22
CA ASN A 51 8.80 -1.70 -10.08
C ASN A 51 9.39 -1.95 -8.70
N THR A 52 10.05 -0.94 -8.12
CA THR A 52 10.61 -1.00 -6.77
C THR A 52 9.53 -1.13 -5.70
N ALA A 53 8.41 -0.42 -5.86
CA ALA A 53 7.26 -0.50 -4.96
C ALA A 53 6.53 -1.85 -5.08
N ILE A 54 6.41 -2.40 -6.29
CA ILE A 54 5.85 -3.74 -6.53
C ILE A 54 6.71 -4.81 -5.83
N ALA A 55 8.04 -4.69 -5.89
CA ALA A 55 8.95 -5.65 -5.28
C ALA A 55 8.86 -5.72 -3.74
N ILE A 56 8.36 -4.67 -3.09
CA ILE A 56 8.19 -4.61 -1.63
C ILE A 56 6.72 -4.74 -1.19
N LEU A 57 5.78 -4.83 -2.13
CA LEU A 57 4.37 -5.03 -1.82
C LEU A 57 4.18 -6.47 -1.32
N PRO A 58 3.58 -6.68 -0.14
CA PRO A 58 3.32 -8.03 0.36
C PRO A 58 2.33 -8.78 -0.52
N SER A 59 2.34 -10.10 -0.46
CA SER A 59 1.41 -10.94 -1.21
C SER A 59 -0.02 -10.82 -0.67
N GLU A 60 -1.01 -11.22 -1.47
CA GLU A 60 -2.42 -11.24 -1.07
C GLU A 60 -2.70 -12.12 0.15
N ARG A 61 -1.80 -13.06 0.44
CA ARG A 61 -1.87 -13.97 1.61
C ARG A 61 -1.40 -13.31 2.91
N GLU A 62 -0.63 -12.22 2.81
CA GLU A 62 -0.03 -11.47 3.93
C GLU A 62 -0.78 -10.16 4.23
N MET A 63 -1.90 -9.94 3.53
CA MET A 63 -2.80 -8.81 3.70
C MET A 63 -3.72 -8.98 4.90
#